data_AF-A0AAD4EFR4-F1
#
_entry.id   AF-A0AAD4EFR4-F1
#
_cell.length_a   1.000
_cell.length_b   1.000
_cell.length_c   1.000
_cell.angle_alpha   90.00
_cell.angle_beta   90.00
_cell.angle_gamma   90.00
#
_symmetry.space_group_name_H-M   'P 1'
#
loop_
_entity.id
_entity.type
_entity.pdbx_description
1 polymer ?
#
loop_
_entity_poly.entity_id
_entity_poly.type
_entity_poly.pdbx_seq_one_letter_code
_entity_poly.pdbx_strand_id
1 'polypeptide(L)'
;MLCECVFSSSKETCTLRRSRLSPRAMEALQILKFSYRQERLCFTRDLIAKEDDYRIAGPVTRRAAEELIVMGKELADLLQNVDEDNVE
;
A
#
# COMPACT_ATOMS: atom_id res chain seq x y z
N MET A 1 -4.51 11.20 -31.72
CA MET A 1 -3.14 10.66 -31.86
C MET A 1 -2.48 10.46 -30.48
N LEU A 2 -3.18 9.84 -29.51
CA LEU A 2 -2.66 9.53 -28.15
C LEU A 2 -2.53 8.01 -27.92
N CYS A 3 -3.17 7.22 -28.79
CA CYS A 3 -3.24 5.77 -28.68
C CYS A 3 -1.86 5.13 -28.95
N GLU A 4 -1.17 5.53 -30.03
CA GLU A 4 0.12 4.94 -30.43
C GLU A 4 1.23 5.07 -29.36
N CYS A 5 1.24 6.17 -28.60
CA CYS A 5 2.22 6.39 -27.52
C CYS A 5 2.01 5.47 -26.29
N VAL A 6 0.78 5.04 -26.01
CA VAL A 6 0.49 4.16 -24.86
C VAL A 6 0.93 2.72 -25.16
N PHE A 7 0.74 2.28 -26.41
CA PHE A 7 1.11 0.95 -26.87
C PHE A 7 2.62 0.75 -27.00
N SER A 8 3.40 1.78 -27.32
CA SER A 8 4.86 1.66 -27.46
C SER A 8 5.54 1.29 -26.13
N SER A 9 5.08 1.85 -25.00
CA SER A 9 5.63 1.54 -23.66
C SER A 9 5.34 0.13 -23.17
N SER A 10 4.36 -0.55 -23.78
CA SER A 10 3.97 -1.91 -23.41
C SER A 10 4.63 -2.97 -24.30
N LYS A 11 5.41 -2.56 -25.31
CA LYS A 11 6.02 -3.46 -26.31
C LYS A 11 6.81 -4.61 -25.66
N GLU A 12 7.57 -4.34 -24.61
CA GLU A 12 8.37 -5.35 -23.89
C GLU A 12 7.51 -6.33 -23.08
N THR A 13 6.48 -5.83 -22.40
CA THR A 13 5.50 -6.66 -21.67
C THR A 13 4.59 -7.47 -22.61
N CYS A 14 4.30 -6.93 -23.79
CA CYS A 14 3.37 -7.51 -24.76
C CYS A 14 3.96 -8.62 -25.62
N THR A 15 5.28 -8.64 -25.90
CA THR A 15 5.86 -9.60 -26.86
C THR A 15 6.95 -10.50 -26.30
N LEU A 16 7.69 -10.10 -25.25
CA LEU A 16 8.89 -10.83 -24.82
C LEU A 16 8.69 -11.74 -23.60
N ARG A 17 7.75 -11.45 -22.69
CA ARG A 17 7.48 -12.29 -21.52
C ARG A 17 6.04 -12.80 -21.51
N ARG A 18 5.81 -13.87 -22.27
CA ARG A 18 4.88 -15.01 -22.05
C ARG A 18 3.61 -14.78 -21.22
N SER A 19 2.95 -13.64 -21.38
CA SER A 19 1.63 -13.37 -20.80
C SER A 19 0.64 -13.73 -21.90
N ARG A 20 -0.04 -14.87 -21.83
CA ARG A 20 -1.14 -15.23 -22.76
C ARG A 20 -2.38 -14.37 -22.52
N LEU A 21 -2.19 -13.06 -22.42
CA LEU A 21 -3.26 -12.10 -22.24
C LEU A 21 -3.93 -11.89 -23.60
N SER A 22 -5.25 -11.99 -23.61
CA SER A 22 -6.01 -11.65 -24.82
C SER A 22 -5.82 -10.16 -25.14
N PRO A 23 -5.89 -9.77 -26.42
CA PRO A 23 -5.79 -8.36 -26.82
C PRO A 23 -6.75 -7.44 -26.03
N ARG A 24 -7.95 -7.94 -25.72
CA ARG A 24 -8.96 -7.23 -24.94
C ARG A 24 -8.56 -7.02 -23.47
N ALA A 25 -7.92 -8.01 -22.84
CA ALA A 25 -7.40 -7.87 -21.48
C ALA A 25 -6.25 -6.86 -21.42
N MET A 26 -5.38 -6.87 -22.44
CA MET A 26 -4.29 -5.91 -22.57
C MET A 26 -4.79 -4.47 -22.72
N GLU A 27 -5.81 -4.26 -23.56
CA GLU A 27 -6.45 -2.96 -23.74
C GLU A 27 -7.05 -2.44 -22.42
N ALA A 28 -7.78 -3.30 -21.70
CA ALA A 28 -8.33 -2.96 -20.39
C ALA A 28 -7.22 -2.57 -19.38
N LEU A 29 -6.11 -3.32 -19.35
CA LEU A 29 -4.97 -3.02 -18.47
C LEU A 29 -4.26 -1.71 -18.84
N GLN A 30 -4.18 -1.37 -20.12
CA GLN A 30 -3.56 -0.13 -20.57
C GLN A 30 -4.44 1.08 -20.23
N ILE A 31 -5.76 0.98 -20.41
CA ILE A 31 -6.72 1.99 -19.95
C ILE A 31 -6.58 2.17 -18.43
N LEU A 32 -6.55 1.07 -17.68
CA LEU A 32 -6.42 1.08 -16.23
C LEU A 32 -5.10 1.74 -15.76
N LYS A 33 -3.97 1.37 -16.39
CA LYS A 33 -2.66 1.98 -16.17
C LYS A 33 -2.69 3.48 -16.42
N PHE A 34 -3.34 3.91 -17.50
CA PHE A 34 -3.44 5.33 -17.84
C PHE A 34 -4.28 6.10 -16.82
N SER A 35 -5.46 5.58 -16.45
CA SER A 35 -6.31 6.17 -15.42
C SER A 35 -5.58 6.32 -14.08
N TYR A 36 -4.93 5.26 -13.60
CA TYR A 36 -4.19 5.32 -12.33
C TYR A 36 -2.93 6.20 -12.37
N ARG A 37 -2.29 6.35 -13.54
CA ARG A 37 -1.20 7.33 -13.73
C ARG A 37 -1.69 8.75 -13.54
N GLN A 38 -2.90 9.09 -13.99
CA GLN A 38 -3.48 10.42 -13.82
C GLN A 38 -3.89 10.69 -12.37
N GLU A 39 -4.34 9.67 -11.64
CA GLU A 39 -4.75 9.79 -10.24
C GLU A 39 -3.59 10.04 -9.25
N ARG A 40 -2.32 9.99 -9.72
CA ARG A 40 -1.11 10.13 -8.88
C ARG A 40 -1.25 9.38 -7.56
N LEU A 41 -1.56 8.08 -7.66
CA LEU A 41 -1.68 7.18 -6.51
C LEU A 41 -0.45 7.38 -5.62
N CYS A 42 -0.68 7.96 -4.45
CA CYS A 42 0.36 8.19 -3.47
C CYS A 42 0.06 7.25 -2.30
N PHE A 43 0.65 6.06 -2.38
CA PHE A 43 0.54 5.02 -1.35
C PHE A 43 1.17 5.43 -0.02
N THR A 44 1.90 6.55 0.00
CA THR A 44 2.60 7.09 1.17
C THR A 44 1.97 8.39 1.66
N ARG A 45 0.78 8.77 1.16
CA ARG A 45 0.07 9.99 1.62
C ARG A 45 -0.16 9.98 3.13
N ASP A 46 -0.45 8.81 3.67
CA ASP A 46 -0.72 8.62 5.09
C ASP A 46 0.57 8.39 5.90
N LEU A 47 1.72 8.16 5.23
CA LEU A 47 3.03 7.96 5.84
C LEU A 47 3.82 9.26 6.03
N ILE A 48 3.18 10.42 5.96
CA ILE A 48 3.85 11.71 6.21
C ILE A 48 4.18 11.80 7.70
N ALA A 49 5.41 11.44 8.04
CA ALA A 49 6.03 11.64 9.34
C ALA A 49 6.06 13.14 9.66
N LYS A 50 5.38 13.54 10.73
CA LYS A 50 5.51 14.89 11.30
C LYS A 50 6.60 14.86 12.36
N GLU A 51 7.47 15.86 12.36
CA GLU A 51 8.55 15.98 13.35
C GLU A 51 8.01 15.97 14.79
N ASP A 52 6.82 16.56 15.00
CA ASP A 52 6.15 16.59 16.30
C ASP A 52 5.80 15.20 16.85
N ASP A 53 5.55 14.21 15.98
CA ASP A 53 5.20 12.84 16.39
C ASP A 53 6.42 12.07 16.96
N TYR A 54 7.65 12.55 16.73
CA TYR A 54 8.91 11.93 17.21
C TYR A 54 9.60 12.69 18.34
N ARG A 55 8.92 13.67 18.95
CA ARG A 55 9.50 14.46 20.03
C ARG A 55 9.68 13.60 21.29
N ILE A 56 10.91 13.53 21.78
CA ILE A 56 11.29 12.79 23.00
C ILE A 56 10.70 13.44 24.27
N ALA A 57 10.40 14.75 24.22
CA ALA A 57 9.83 15.50 25.33
C ALA A 57 8.69 16.41 24.86
N GLY A 58 7.61 16.45 25.66
CA GLY A 58 6.41 17.25 25.39
C GLY A 58 5.12 16.44 25.57
N PRO A 59 3.95 17.08 25.36
CA PRO A 59 2.67 16.39 25.38
C PRO A 59 2.58 15.41 24.20
N VAL A 60 2.08 14.20 24.47
CA VAL A 60 1.89 13.16 23.46
C VAL A 60 0.89 13.63 22.41
N THR A 61 1.26 13.52 21.13
CA THR A 61 0.34 13.86 20.04
C THR A 61 -0.80 12.85 20.00
N ARG A 62 -2.00 13.30 19.59
CA ARG A 62 -3.18 12.45 19.49
C ARG A 62 -2.93 11.18 18.64
N ARG A 63 -2.15 11.33 17.57
CA ARG A 63 -1.79 10.21 16.67
C ARG A 63 -0.93 9.18 17.38
N ALA A 64 0.12 9.61 18.07
CA ALA A 64 0.95 8.72 18.87
C ALA A 64 0.13 8.01 19.98
N ALA A 65 -0.82 8.71 20.61
CA ALA A 65 -1.71 8.09 21.59
C ALA A 65 -2.63 7.03 20.97
N GLU A 66 -3.21 7.30 19.80
CA GLU A 66 -4.05 6.35 19.06
C GLU A 66 -3.24 5.11 18.62
N GLU A 67 -2.02 5.29 18.13
CA GLU A 67 -1.10 4.19 17.78
C GLU A 67 -0.74 3.33 19.00
N LEU A 68 -0.41 3.96 20.14
CA LEU A 68 -0.11 3.25 21.38
C LEU A 68 -1.30 2.44 21.90
N ILE A 69 -2.52 2.94 21.74
CA ILE A 69 -3.74 2.21 22.13
C ILE A 69 -3.94 0.98 21.24
N VAL A 70 -3.69 1.10 19.93
CA VAL A 70 -3.79 -0.03 19.00
C VAL A 70 -2.73 -1.09 19.31
N MET A 71 -1.47 -0.68 19.45
CA MET A 71 -0.37 -1.58 19.83
C MET A 71 -0.60 -2.24 21.19
N GLY A 72 -1.17 -1.52 22.15
CA GLY A 72 -1.52 -2.07 23.46
C GLY A 72 -2.58 -3.17 23.38
N LYS A 73 -3.56 -3.06 22.47
CA LYS A 73 -4.55 -4.11 22.22
C LYS A 73 -3.90 -5.34 21.58
N GLU A 74 -3.06 -5.14 20.57
CA GLU A 74 -2.35 -6.25 19.92
C GLU A 74 -1.45 -7.00 20.91
N LEU A 75 -0.77 -6.28 21.80
CA LEU A 75 0.04 -6.89 22.85
C LEU A 75 -0.82 -7.69 23.84
N ALA A 76 -2.00 -7.19 24.22
CA ALA A 76 -2.93 -7.89 25.10
C ALA A 76 -3.44 -9.19 24.47
N ASP A 77 -3.80 -9.15 23.18
CA ASP A 77 -4.24 -10.33 22.44
C ASP A 77 -3.11 -11.38 22.34
N LEU A 78 -1.86 -10.96 22.15
CA LEU A 78 -0.72 -11.87 22.15
C LEU A 78 -0.46 -12.51 23.52
N LEU A 79 -0.60 -11.75 24.60
CA LEU A 79 -0.47 -12.29 25.96
C LEU A 79 -1.55 -13.33 26.26
N GLN A 80 -2.78 -13.08 25.82
CA GLN A 80 -3.88 -14.03 26.00
C GLN A 80 -3.62 -15.36 25.28
N ASN A 81 -3.00 -15.33 24.10
CA ASN A 81 -2.64 -16.55 23.37
C ASN A 81 -1.49 -17.33 24.05
N VAL A 82 -0.58 -16.65 24.75
CA VAL A 82 0.51 -17.31 25.51
C VAL A 82 -0.01 -18.05 26.74
N ASP A 83 -1.10 -17.56 27.35
CA ASP A 83 -1.74 -18.21 28.50
C ASP A 83 -2.54 -19.46 28.09
N GLU A 84 -3.08 -19.53 26.86
CA GLU A 84 -3.80 -20.71 26.35
C GLU A 84 -2.88 -21.90 26.01
N ASP A 85 -1.62 -21.64 25.61
CA ASP A 85 -0.63 -22.69 25.31
C ASP A 85 0.06 -23.28 26.57
N ASN A 86 -0.22 -22.76 27.77
CA ASN A 86 0.39 -23.17 29.04
C ASN A 86 -0.54 -24.01 29.95
N VAL A 87 -1.72 -24.40 29.49
CA VAL A 87 -2.61 -25.33 30.19
C VAL A 87 -2.48 -26.72 29.56
N GLU A 88 -1.41 -27.43 29.93
CA GLU A 88 -1.26 -28.88 29.71
C GLU A 88 -1.51 -29.65 31.03
#